data_AF-A0A496P7K5-F1
#
_entry.id   AF-A0A496P7K5-F1
#
_cell.length_a   1.000
_cell.length_b   1.000
_cell.length_c   1.000
_cell.angle_alpha   90.00
_cell.angle_beta   90.00
_cell.angle_gamma   90.00
#
_symmetry.space_group_name_H-M   'P 1'
#
loop_
_entity.id
_entity.type
_entity.pdbx_description
1 polymer ?
#
loop_
_entity_poly.entity_id
_entity_poly.type
_entity_poly.pdbx_seq_one_letter_code
_entity_poly.pdbx_strand_id
1 'polypeptide(L)'
;DQFRGKNMYNATLEFRFPIVKKVSGVLFTDIGDAWDAPNVPWYKNTKSFNYGVGAGVRITTPIGPVKLDYGIGKDKKKFHFSFGTQF
;
A
#
# COMPACT_ATOMS: atom_id res chain seq x y z
N ASP A 1 17.98 -1.69 -3.32
CA ASP A 1 17.99 -2.45 -4.57
C ASP A 1 16.60 -2.38 -5.18
N GLN A 2 16.42 -1.38 -6.04
CA GLN A 2 15.14 -0.80 -6.41
C GLN A 2 14.74 -1.41 -7.75
N PHE A 3 13.60 -2.11 -7.78
CA PHE A 3 13.09 -2.83 -8.95
C PHE A 3 13.09 -1.92 -10.20
N ARG A 4 14.11 -2.07 -11.06
CA ARG A 4 14.22 -1.38 -12.36
C ARG A 4 13.51 -2.24 -13.41
N GLY A 5 12.18 -2.19 -13.43
CA GLY A 5 11.38 -2.64 -14.57
C GLY A 5 11.20 -1.49 -15.56
N LYS A 6 11.34 -1.75 -16.87
CA LYS A 6 11.26 -0.71 -17.91
C LYS A 6 9.82 -0.22 -18.14
N ASN A 7 8.83 -1.02 -17.76
CA ASN A 7 7.41 -0.67 -17.74
C ASN A 7 6.79 -1.20 -16.44
N MET A 8 5.99 -0.37 -15.78
CA MET A 8 5.32 -0.70 -14.51
C MET A 8 3.88 -0.26 -14.62
N TYR A 9 2.94 -1.18 -14.40
CA TYR A 9 1.53 -0.85 -14.29
C TYR A 9 1.13 -1.01 -12.84
N ASN A 10 0.82 0.10 -12.18
CA ASN A 10 0.26 0.13 -10.84
C ASN A 10 -1.09 0.84 -10.89
N ALA A 11 -2.10 0.20 -10.33
CA ALA A 11 -3.39 0.79 -10.04
C ALA A 11 -3.63 0.71 -8.53
N THR A 12 -3.93 1.85 -7.93
CA THR A 12 -4.31 1.94 -6.52
C THR A 12 -5.75 2.45 -6.45
N LEU A 13 -6.61 1.70 -5.77
CA LEU A 13 -7.96 2.15 -5.44
C LEU A 13 -8.02 2.45 -3.95
N GLU A 14 -8.36 3.69 -3.59
CA GLU A 14 -8.57 4.10 -2.20
C GLU A 14 -10.03 4.47 -1.99
N PHE A 15 -10.72 3.74 -1.12
CA PHE A 15 -12.06 4.04 -0.66
C PHE A 15 -12.02 4.65 0.74
N ARG A 16 -12.51 5.89 0.88
CA ARG A 16 -12.49 6.64 2.14
C ARG A 16 -13.90 6.86 2.62
N PHE A 17 -14.18 6.52 3.88
CA PHE A 17 -15.49 6.75 4.48
C PHE A 17 -15.36 7.33 5.90
N PRO A 18 -16.20 8.31 6.26
CA PRO A 18 -16.25 8.81 7.63
C PRO A 18 -16.88 7.75 8.54
N ILE A 19 -16.24 7.45 9.67
CA ILE A 19 -16.80 6.57 10.71
C ILE A 19 -17.51 7.43 11.75
N VAL A 20 -16.82 8.47 12.26
CA VAL A 20 -17.37 9.50 13.16
C VAL A 20 -16.75 10.87 12.85
N LYS A 21 -17.25 11.96 13.45
CA LYS A 21 -16.78 13.35 13.19
C LYS A 21 -15.25 13.56 13.23
N LYS A 22 -14.50 12.69 13.90
CA LYS A 22 -13.04 12.77 14.07
C LYS A 22 -12.28 11.53 13.58
N VAL A 23 -12.98 10.53 13.04
CA VAL A 23 -12.37 9.26 12.61
C VAL A 23 -12.87 8.91 11.22
N SER A 24 -11.93 8.66 10.31
CA SER A 24 -12.20 8.22 8.95
C SER A 24 -11.56 6.87 8.72
N GLY A 25 -12.33 5.94 8.16
CA GLY A 25 -11.83 4.69 7.62
C GLY A 25 -11.32 4.89 6.20
N VAL A 26 -10.27 4.16 5.86
CA VAL A 26 -9.72 4.07 4.51
C VAL A 26 -9.57 2.59 4.19
N LEU A 27 -10.00 2.17 3.02
CA LEU A 27 -9.65 0.89 2.45
C LEU A 27 -8.87 1.19 1.20
N PHE A 28 -7.73 0.55 1.01
CA PHE A 28 -6.94 0.70 -0.19
C PHE A 28 -6.61 -0.66 -0.77
N THR A 29 -6.55 -0.75 -2.09
CA THR A 29 -6.11 -1.94 -2.79
C THR A 29 -5.15 -1.52 -3.89
N ASP A 30 -3.98 -2.13 -3.88
CA ASP A 30 -2.90 -1.91 -4.81
C ASP A 30 -2.78 -3.14 -5.70
N ILE A 31 -2.99 -2.97 -7.00
CA ILE A 31 -2.81 -4.00 -8.00
C ILE A 31 -1.68 -3.54 -8.91
N GLY A 32 -0.55 -4.24 -8.84
CA GLY A 32 0.65 -3.92 -9.59
C GLY A 32 1.15 -5.13 -10.36
N ASP A 33 1.37 -4.99 -11.66
CA ASP A 33 2.11 -5.97 -12.43
C ASP A 33 3.45 -5.38 -12.86
N ALA A 34 4.51 -6.06 -12.43
CA ALA A 34 5.89 -5.75 -12.76
C ALA A 34 6.38 -6.85 -13.69
N TRP A 35 6.09 -6.69 -14.98
CA TRP A 35 6.60 -7.51 -16.06
C TRP A 35 7.80 -6.84 -16.71
N ASP A 36 8.77 -7.68 -17.07
CA ASP A 36 10.04 -7.36 -17.74
C ASP A 36 11.22 -7.00 -16.80
N ALA A 37 11.69 -8.03 -16.08
CA ALA A 37 13.09 -8.10 -15.64
C ALA A 37 13.89 -8.81 -16.75
N PRO A 38 14.91 -8.18 -17.37
CA PRO A 38 15.74 -8.86 -18.36
C PRO A 38 16.50 -10.02 -17.70
N ASN A 39 16.27 -11.23 -18.20
CA ASN A 39 17.14 -12.41 -18.15
C ASN A 39 18.14 -12.48 -16.97
N VAL A 40 17.67 -12.96 -15.83
CA VAL A 40 18.56 -13.53 -14.81
C VAL A 40 18.48 -15.07 -14.94
N PRO A 41 19.57 -15.78 -15.34
CA PRO A 41 19.49 -17.20 -15.74
C PRO A 41 19.04 -18.17 -14.65
N TRP A 42 19.04 -17.75 -13.38
CA TRP A 42 18.61 -18.55 -12.24
C TRP A 42 17.20 -18.18 -11.72
N TYR A 43 16.57 -17.12 -12.24
CA TYR A 43 15.27 -16.66 -11.78
C TYR A 43 14.20 -17.14 -12.76
N LYS A 44 13.47 -18.21 -12.38
CA LYS A 44 12.32 -18.70 -13.13
C LYS A 44 11.32 -17.55 -13.31
N ASN A 45 10.92 -17.37 -14.56
CA ASN A 45 9.97 -16.41 -15.07
C ASN A 45 8.57 -16.63 -14.46
N THR A 46 8.39 -16.32 -13.18
CA THR A 46 7.07 -16.27 -12.55
C THR A 46 6.50 -14.89 -12.84
N LYS A 47 5.50 -14.83 -13.74
CA LYS A 47 4.52 -13.73 -13.82
C LYS A 47 4.04 -13.42 -12.41
N SER A 48 4.69 -12.46 -11.77
CA SER A 48 4.46 -12.15 -10.37
C SER A 48 3.44 -11.04 -10.32
N PHE A 49 2.18 -11.43 -10.57
CA PHE A 49 1.04 -10.55 -10.35
C PHE A 49 1.00 -10.20 -8.86
N ASN A 50 1.38 -8.97 -8.52
CA ASN A 50 1.41 -8.47 -7.16
C ASN A 50 0.11 -7.75 -6.87
N TYR A 51 -0.66 -8.28 -5.94
CA TYR A 51 -1.83 -7.61 -5.39
C TYR A 51 -1.65 -7.44 -3.89
N GLY A 52 -2.06 -6.29 -3.40
CA GLY A 52 -2.08 -5.95 -1.99
C GLY A 52 -3.39 -5.28 -1.64
N VAL A 53 -3.92 -5.62 -0.48
CA VAL A 53 -5.11 -4.97 0.07
C VAL A 53 -4.71 -4.37 1.40
N GLY A 54 -5.33 -3.28 1.80
CA GLY A 54 -5.07 -2.65 3.07
C GLY A 54 -6.26 -1.89 3.60
N ALA A 55 -6.24 -1.70 4.90
CA ALA A 55 -7.22 -0.93 5.62
C ALA A 55 -6.49 0.05 6.54
N GLY A 56 -7.00 1.25 6.64
CA GLY A 56 -6.46 2.33 7.43
C GLY A 56 -7.52 3.05 8.22
N VAL A 57 -7.11 3.63 9.33
CA VAL A 57 -7.91 4.49 10.18
C VAL A 57 -7.14 5.78 10.40
N ARG A 58 -7.82 6.89 10.11
CA ARG A 58 -7.30 8.24 10.32
C ARG A 58 -8.10 8.90 11.42
N ILE A 59 -7.43 9.33 12.47
CA ILE A 59 -8.03 9.95 13.65
C ILE A 59 -7.49 11.37 13.76
N THR A 60 -8.37 12.36 13.70
CA THR A 60 -8.01 13.75 13.95
C THR A 60 -8.21 14.03 15.44
N THR A 61 -7.12 13.95 16.20
CA THR A 61 -7.15 14.32 17.63
C THR A 61 -6.80 15.80 17.81
N PRO A 62 -7.23 16.46 18.91
CA PRO A 62 -6.85 17.85 19.20
C PRO A 62 -5.34 18.08 19.28
N ILE A 63 -4.57 17.03 19.64
CA ILE A 63 -3.12 17.07 19.76
C ILE A 63 -2.39 16.76 18.44
N GLY A 64 -3.11 16.30 17.40
CA GLY A 64 -2.54 15.99 16.09
C GLY A 64 -3.26 14.88 15.32
N PRO A 65 -3.03 14.77 14.00
CA PRO A 65 -3.55 13.67 13.21
C PRO A 65 -2.78 12.37 13.52
N VAL A 66 -3.53 11.29 13.70
CA VAL A 66 -3.02 9.93 13.87
C VAL A 66 -3.47 9.11 12.66
N LYS A 67 -2.54 8.36 12.07
CA LYS A 67 -2.80 7.47 10.95
C LYS A 67 -2.32 6.07 11.31
N LEU A 68 -3.22 5.11 11.17
CA LEU A 68 -2.99 3.70 11.41
C LEU A 68 -3.36 2.98 10.14
N ASP A 69 -2.38 2.53 9.36
CA ASP A 69 -2.60 1.82 8.10
C ASP A 69 -2.08 0.39 8.24
N TYR A 70 -2.85 -0.58 7.76
CA TYR A 70 -2.53 -2.00 7.81
C TYR A 70 -2.73 -2.61 6.44
N GLY A 71 -1.62 -2.92 5.77
CA GLY A 71 -1.59 -3.54 4.45
C GLY A 71 -1.23 -5.02 4.53
N ILE A 72 -1.98 -5.85 3.82
CA ILE A 72 -1.70 -7.26 3.59
C ILE A 72 -1.49 -7.46 2.08
N GLY A 73 -0.24 -7.69 1.69
CA GLY A 73 0.14 -8.14 0.35
C GLY A 73 0.29 -9.66 0.28
N LYS A 74 0.36 -10.16 -0.96
CA LYS A 74 0.51 -11.59 -1.30
C LYS A 74 1.55 -12.35 -0.46
N ASP A 75 2.68 -11.71 -0.14
CA ASP A 75 3.78 -12.33 0.63
C ASP A 75 4.18 -11.54 1.89
N LYS A 76 3.55 -10.39 2.16
CA LYS A 76 4.00 -9.48 3.23
C LYS A 76 2.84 -8.76 3.90
N LYS A 77 2.78 -8.84 5.22
CA LYS A 77 1.93 -7.99 6.07
C LYS A 77 2.76 -6.81 6.54
N LYS A 78 2.26 -5.59 6.33
CA LYS A 78 2.90 -4.35 6.75
C LYS A 78 1.92 -3.54 7.59
N PHE A 79 2.31 -3.30 8.83
CA PHE A 79 1.63 -2.35 9.68
C PHE A 79 2.39 -1.02 9.63
N HIS A 80 1.68 0.07 9.37
CA HIS A 80 2.21 1.42 9.33
C HIS A 80 1.48 2.27 10.36
N PHE A 81 2.24 2.82 11.29
CA PHE A 81 1.73 3.77 12.27
C PHE A 81 2.44 5.10 12.05
N SER A 82 1.66 6.17 11.95
CA SER A 82 2.20 7.52 11.85
C SER A 82 1.43 8.42 12.80
N PHE A 83 2.19 9.07 13.69
CA PHE A 83 1.68 10.02 14.66
C PHE A 83 2.39 11.35 14.41
N GLY A 84 1.62 12.39 14.10
CA GLY A 84 2.14 13.74 13.94
C GLY A 84 1.76 14.43 12.65
N THR A 85 1.91 15.74 12.67
CA THR A 85 1.90 16.61 11.49
C THR A 85 3.20 16.37 10.72
N GLN A 86 3.10 15.86 9.50
CA GLN A 86 4.22 15.84 8.57
C GLN A 86 4.49 17.30 8.19
N PHE A 87 5.44 17.94 8.88
CA PHE A 87 5.96 19.28 8.56
C PHE A 87 7.19 19.16 7.68
#